data_AF-A0A961FRM9-F1
#
_entry.id   AF-A0A961FRM9-F1
#
_cell.length_a   1.000
_cell.length_b   1.000
_cell.length_c   1.000
_cell.angle_alpha   90.00
_cell.angle_beta   90.00
_cell.angle_gamma   90.00
#
_symmetry.space_group_name_H-M   'P 1'
#
loop_
_entity.id
_entity.type
_entity.pdbx_description
1 polymer ?
#
loop_
_entity_poly.entity_id
_entity_poly.type
_entity_poly.pdbx_seq_one_letter_code
_entity_poly.pdbx_strand_id
1 'polypeptide(L)'
;MATRHQMHIRRAGGIENHVHVLIDLPKTLSVSEAIKQLKGGASHAINQEGLMPAGRFAWQDGYAAFTVSLSNAAQVATYIANQREHHRHRTFEEELVTLLEKHGVEYDLNYLWD
;
A
#
# COMPACT_ATOMS: atom_id res chain seq x y z
N MET A 1 -0.18 -19.86 21.27
CA MET A 1 0.72 -19.28 20.25
C MET A 1 0.36 -17.81 20.10
N ALA A 2 1.27 -16.91 20.48
CA ALA A 2 1.03 -15.48 20.46
C ALA A 2 1.14 -14.95 19.02
N THR A 3 0.02 -14.60 18.39
CA THR A 3 -0.01 -13.85 17.13
C THR A 3 0.57 -12.47 17.39
N ARG A 4 1.83 -12.28 16.99
CA ARG A 4 2.51 -10.99 17.04
C ARG A 4 1.78 -10.06 16.05
N HIS A 5 0.95 -9.20 16.63
CA HIS A 5 0.23 -8.07 16.02
C HIS A 5 -1.03 -8.46 15.22
N GLN A 6 -2.20 -8.07 15.76
CA GLN A 6 -3.56 -8.34 15.27
C GLN A 6 -3.92 -7.59 13.97
N MET A 7 -2.96 -7.41 13.07
CA MET A 7 -3.22 -6.88 11.74
C MET A 7 -3.78 -7.99 10.86
N HIS A 8 -4.88 -7.72 10.16
CA HIS A 8 -5.47 -8.69 9.24
C HIS A 8 -5.53 -8.08 7.83
N ILE A 9 -4.73 -8.63 6.92
CA ILE A 9 -4.74 -8.22 5.51
C ILE A 9 -5.97 -8.86 4.85
N ARG A 10 -6.95 -8.03 4.49
CA ARG A 10 -8.12 -8.48 3.72
C ARG A 10 -7.79 -8.73 2.26
N ARG A 11 -6.94 -7.88 1.68
CA ARG A 11 -6.48 -7.98 0.30
C ARG A 11 -5.16 -7.25 0.12
N ALA A 12 -4.26 -7.84 -0.65
CA ALA A 12 -3.10 -7.15 -1.21
C ALA A 12 -3.08 -7.40 -2.73
N GLY A 13 -2.54 -6.45 -3.47
CA GLY A 13 -2.43 -6.48 -4.92
C GLY A 13 -1.72 -5.23 -5.42
N GLY A 14 -1.30 -5.22 -6.67
CA GLY A 14 -0.54 -4.10 -7.21
C GLY A 14 0.11 -4.48 -8.54
N ILE A 15 1.04 -3.64 -8.96
CA ILE A 15 1.85 -3.82 -10.16
C ILE A 15 3.34 -3.68 -9.81
N GLU A 16 4.20 -3.70 -10.82
CA GLU A 16 5.65 -3.78 -10.66
C GLU A 16 6.23 -2.60 -9.85
N ASN A 17 5.60 -1.42 -9.89
CA ASN A 17 6.11 -0.21 -9.23
C ASN A 17 5.41 0.19 -7.92
N HIS A 18 4.25 -0.40 -7.57
CA HIS A 18 3.57 -0.10 -6.30
C HIS A 18 2.56 -1.19 -5.88
N VAL A 19 2.15 -1.15 -4.60
CA VAL A 19 1.23 -2.12 -4.00
C VAL A 19 0.14 -1.40 -3.21
N HIS A 20 -1.09 -1.91 -3.33
CA HIS A 20 -2.23 -1.56 -2.50
C HIS A 20 -2.55 -2.66 -1.48
N VAL A 21 -2.85 -2.27 -0.26
CA VAL A 21 -3.19 -3.20 0.83
C VAL A 21 -4.45 -2.71 1.57
N LEU A 22 -5.49 -3.54 1.57
CA LEU A 22 -6.65 -3.37 2.44
C LEU A 22 -6.42 -4.19 3.72
N ILE A 23 -6.39 -3.50 4.85
CA ILE A 23 -5.98 -4.05 6.14
C ILE A 23 -6.91 -3.62 7.26
N ASP A 24 -7.25 -4.55 8.15
CA ASP A 24 -7.83 -4.25 9.45
C ASP A 24 -6.71 -3.97 10.44
N LEU A 25 -6.71 -2.78 11.05
CA LEU A 25 -5.75 -2.39 12.07
C LEU A 25 -6.36 -2.48 13.47
N PRO A 26 -5.65 -3.03 14.47
CA PRO A 26 -6.09 -2.95 15.84
C PRO A 26 -6.00 -1.51 16.34
N LYS A 27 -6.94 -1.10 17.20
CA LYS A 27 -7.04 0.27 17.75
C LYS A 27 -5.79 0.77 18.48
N THR A 28 -4.88 -0.13 18.84
CA THR A 28 -3.65 0.16 19.59
C THR A 28 -2.44 0.37 18.68
N LEU A 29 -2.59 0.25 17.35
CA LEU A 29 -1.51 0.35 16.39
C LEU A 29 -1.77 1.55 15.47
N SER A 30 -0.81 2.46 15.39
CA SER A 30 -0.89 3.58 14.45
C SER A 30 -0.68 3.12 13.01
N VAL A 31 -1.17 3.91 12.06
CA VAL A 31 -0.96 3.66 10.63
C VAL A 31 0.54 3.66 10.29
N SER A 32 1.32 4.59 10.83
CA SER A 32 2.77 4.68 10.57
C SER A 32 3.52 3.46 11.09
N GLU A 33 3.17 2.94 12.27
CA GLU A 33 3.75 1.70 12.80
C GLU A 33 3.38 0.49 11.95
N ALA A 34 2.12 0.39 11.50
CA ALA A 34 1.67 -0.68 10.61
C ALA A 34 2.45 -0.67 9.29
N ILE A 35 2.58 0.50 8.66
CA ILE A 35 3.33 0.66 7.41
C ILE A 35 4.82 0.36 7.60
N LYS A 36 5.43 0.80 8.70
CA LYS A 36 6.82 0.46 9.04
C LYS A 36 7.02 -1.05 9.11
N GLN A 37 6.10 -1.77 9.74
CA GLN A 37 6.16 -3.23 9.84
C GLN A 37 5.97 -3.91 8.49
N LEU A 38 4.99 -3.48 7.70
CA LEU A 38 4.73 -4.05 6.36
C LEU A 38 5.91 -3.82 5.41
N LYS A 39 6.35 -2.57 5.27
CA LYS A 39 7.46 -2.19 4.38
C LYS A 39 8.75 -2.86 4.82
N GLY A 40 9.10 -2.75 6.11
CA GLY A 40 10.32 -3.32 6.67
C GLY A 40 10.36 -4.85 6.60
N GLY A 41 9.26 -5.52 6.92
CA GLY A 41 9.15 -6.97 6.84
C GLY A 41 9.29 -7.49 5.40
N ALA A 42 8.59 -6.86 4.45
CA ALA A 42 8.71 -7.19 3.03
C ALA A 42 10.12 -6.95 2.51
N SER A 43 10.72 -5.78 2.80
CA SER A 43 12.10 -5.50 2.39
C SER A 43 13.09 -6.49 2.99
N HIS A 44 12.92 -6.89 4.24
CA HIS A 44 13.79 -7.89 4.86
C HIS A 44 13.69 -9.23 4.14
N ALA A 45 12.49 -9.75 3.93
CA ALA A 45 12.26 -11.03 3.25
C ALA A 45 12.79 -11.03 1.80
N ILE A 46 12.42 -10.03 1.00
CA ILE A 46 12.83 -9.90 -0.42
C ILE A 46 14.35 -9.84 -0.54
N ASN A 47 15.02 -9.06 0.32
CA ASN A 47 16.47 -8.93 0.30
C ASN A 47 17.17 -10.20 0.78
N GLN A 48 16.62 -10.86 1.80
CA GLN A 48 17.18 -12.10 2.34
C GLN A 48 17.10 -13.25 1.32
N GLU A 49 16.02 -13.32 0.55
CA GLU A 49 15.81 -14.31 -0.50
C GLU A 49 16.54 -13.97 -1.81
N GLY A 50 17.13 -12.78 -1.92
CA GLY A 50 17.88 -12.37 -3.11
C GLY A 50 17.00 -12.21 -4.36
N LEU A 51 15.72 -11.87 -4.19
CA LEU A 51 14.74 -11.82 -5.28
C LEU A 51 14.94 -10.63 -6.25
N MET A 52 15.87 -9.72 -5.93
CA MET A 52 16.19 -8.56 -6.75
C MET A 52 17.55 -8.74 -7.44
N PRO A 53 17.59 -9.00 -8.77
CA PRO A 53 18.84 -9.15 -9.51
C PRO A 53 19.68 -7.86 -9.55
N ALA A 54 19.01 -6.71 -9.49
CA ALA A 54 19.61 -5.38 -9.66
C ALA A 54 20.18 -4.77 -8.35
N GLY A 55 20.14 -5.51 -7.23
CA GLY A 55 20.67 -5.04 -5.95
C GLY A 55 19.66 -5.17 -4.82
N ARG A 56 19.75 -4.29 -3.82
CA ARG A 56 18.86 -4.34 -2.65
C ARG A 56 17.51 -3.71 -2.97
N PHE A 57 16.44 -4.41 -2.60
CA PHE A 57 15.09 -3.88 -2.59
C PHE A 57 14.94 -2.81 -1.51
N ALA A 58 14.34 -1.68 -1.88
CA ALA A 58 13.87 -0.65 -0.96
C ALA A 58 12.52 -0.11 -1.47
N TRP A 59 11.67 0.31 -0.54
CA TRP A 59 10.48 1.09 -0.87
C TRP A 59 10.84 2.58 -0.94
N GLN A 60 10.03 3.37 -1.65
CA GLN A 60 9.98 4.83 -1.47
C GLN A 60 9.80 5.18 0.02
N ASP A 61 10.14 6.39 0.46
CA ASP A 61 10.01 6.76 1.88
C ASP A 61 8.53 6.90 2.29
N GLY A 62 7.72 7.53 1.45
CA GLY A 62 6.31 7.84 1.71
C GLY A 62 5.32 6.67 1.63
N TYR A 63 4.08 6.95 2.01
CA TYR A 63 2.91 6.09 1.81
C TYR A 63 1.62 6.93 1.77
N ALA A 64 0.59 6.44 1.08
CA ALA A 64 -0.76 6.99 1.15
C ALA A 64 -1.67 6.04 1.94
N ALA A 65 -2.51 6.59 2.81
CA ALA A 65 -3.43 5.80 3.63
C ALA A 65 -4.81 6.47 3.71
N PHE A 66 -5.85 5.70 3.42
CA PHE A 66 -7.23 6.16 3.41
C PHE A 66 -8.10 5.18 4.20
N THR A 67 -8.99 5.70 5.05
CA THR A 67 -9.92 4.87 5.82
C THR A 67 -11.06 4.38 4.93
N VAL A 68 -11.41 3.10 5.04
CA VAL A 68 -12.49 2.47 4.26
C VAL A 68 -13.58 2.00 5.21
N SER A 69 -14.83 2.38 4.96
CA SER A 69 -15.97 1.85 5.69
C SER A 69 -16.16 0.36 5.37
N LEU A 70 -16.62 -0.43 6.34
CA LEU A 70 -16.83 -1.86 6.13
C LEU A 70 -17.81 -2.16 4.97
N SER A 71 -18.81 -1.29 4.76
CA SER A 71 -19.74 -1.37 3.63
C SER A 71 -19.06 -1.28 2.27
N ASN A 72 -17.94 -0.56 2.16
CA ASN A 72 -17.18 -0.39 0.94
C ASN A 72 -16.01 -1.38 0.81
N ALA A 73 -15.72 -2.16 1.86
CA ALA A 73 -14.54 -3.04 1.90
C ALA A 73 -14.52 -4.06 0.75
N ALA A 74 -15.67 -4.62 0.37
CA ALA A 74 -15.75 -5.57 -0.75
C ALA A 74 -15.43 -4.92 -2.11
N GLN A 75 -15.90 -3.68 -2.32
CA GLN A 75 -15.60 -2.92 -3.53
C GLN A 75 -14.11 -2.58 -3.59
N VAL A 76 -13.51 -2.14 -2.48
CA VAL A 76 -12.08 -1.85 -2.40
C VAL A 76 -11.23 -3.11 -2.58
N ALA A 77 -11.64 -4.25 -2.01
CA ALA A 77 -10.94 -5.52 -2.24
C ALA A 77 -10.95 -5.92 -3.73
N THR A 78 -12.09 -5.72 -4.41
CA THR A 78 -12.21 -5.95 -5.86
C THR A 78 -11.33 -4.98 -6.65
N TYR A 79 -11.27 -3.71 -6.25
CA TYR A 79 -10.38 -2.73 -6.86
C TYR A 79 -8.90 -3.17 -6.79
N ILE A 80 -8.43 -3.54 -5.59
CA ILE A 80 -7.07 -4.03 -5.36
C ILE A 80 -6.78 -5.31 -6.16
N ALA A 81 -7.77 -6.20 -6.28
CA ALA A 81 -7.65 -7.43 -7.05
C ALA A 81 -7.38 -7.19 -8.55
N ASN A 82 -7.89 -6.09 -9.09
CA ASN A 82 -7.89 -5.78 -10.52
C ASN A 82 -6.83 -4.74 -10.91
N GLN A 83 -5.88 -4.43 -10.02
CA GLN A 83 -4.85 -3.41 -10.20
C GLN A 83 -4.04 -3.58 -11.50
N ARG A 84 -3.66 -4.82 -11.86
CA ARG A 84 -2.94 -5.07 -13.11
C ARG A 84 -3.74 -4.68 -14.36
N GLU A 85 -5.06 -4.88 -14.37
CA GLU A 85 -5.92 -4.45 -15.49
C GLU A 85 -6.17 -2.93 -15.44
N HIS A 86 -6.37 -2.36 -14.25
CA HIS A 86 -6.50 -0.93 -14.05
C HIS A 86 -5.32 -0.16 -14.65
N HIS A 87 -4.10 -0.62 -14.38
CA HIS A 87 -2.87 0.00 -14.84
C HIS A 87 -2.50 -0.26 -16.31
N ARG A 88 -3.36 -0.95 -17.08
CA ARG A 88 -3.23 -0.96 -18.54
C ARG A 88 -3.62 0.37 -19.19
N HIS A 89 -4.39 1.17 -18.46
CA HIS A 89 -4.95 2.43 -18.96
C HIS A 89 -4.68 3.62 -18.04
N ARG A 90 -3.97 3.40 -16.93
CA ARG A 90 -3.73 4.42 -15.92
C ARG A 90 -2.36 4.27 -15.28
N THR A 91 -1.67 5.37 -15.09
CA THR A 91 -0.39 5.43 -14.38
C THR A 91 -0.58 5.42 -12.87
N PHE A 92 0.50 5.18 -12.12
CA PHE A 92 0.50 5.29 -10.67
C PHE A 92 0.24 6.75 -10.24
N GLU A 93 0.84 7.70 -10.94
CA GLU A 93 0.75 9.13 -10.69
C GLU A 93 -0.69 9.63 -10.82
N GLU A 94 -1.38 9.26 -11.91
CA GLU A 94 -2.79 9.58 -12.13
C GLU A 94 -3.71 8.93 -11.07
N GLU A 95 -3.38 7.71 -10.64
CA GLU A 95 -4.13 7.01 -9.60
C GLU A 95 -3.98 7.72 -8.25
N LEU A 96 -2.75 8.02 -7.84
CA LEU A 96 -2.45 8.68 -6.57
C LEU A 96 -3.10 10.05 -6.50
N VAL A 97 -2.95 10.88 -7.53
CA VAL A 97 -3.57 12.22 -7.62
C VAL A 97 -5.08 12.11 -7.46
N THR A 98 -5.74 11.20 -8.18
CA THR A 98 -7.20 11.02 -8.05
C THR A 98 -7.62 10.53 -6.67
N LEU A 99 -6.83 9.67 -6.02
CA LEU A 99 -7.11 9.24 -4.66
C LEU A 99 -7.01 10.42 -3.69
N LEU A 100 -6.00 11.26 -3.83
CA LEU A 100 -5.81 12.46 -2.99
C LEU A 100 -6.97 13.44 -3.18
N GLU A 101 -7.32 13.76 -4.43
CA GLU A 101 -8.43 14.66 -4.77
C GLU A 101 -9.76 14.14 -4.25
N LYS A 102 -10.05 12.85 -4.46
CA LYS A 102 -11.30 12.21 -3.98
C LYS A 102 -11.45 12.30 -2.45
N HIS A 103 -10.34 12.31 -1.72
CA HIS A 103 -10.34 12.40 -0.26
C HIS A 103 -10.06 13.82 0.25
N GLY A 104 -9.96 14.82 -0.63
CA GLY A 104 -9.72 16.21 -0.25
C GLY A 104 -8.37 16.44 0.44
N VAL A 105 -7.36 15.62 0.11
CA VAL A 105 -6.00 15.78 0.64
C VAL A 105 -5.28 16.80 -0.23
N GLU A 106 -4.79 17.89 0.38
CA GLU A 106 -3.93 18.86 -0.30
C GLU A 106 -2.55 18.25 -0.56
N TYR A 107 -2.00 18.48 -1.75
CA TYR A 107 -0.70 17.99 -2.16
C TYR A 107 0.03 19.04 -3.01
N ASP A 108 1.36 19.00 -2.97
CA ASP A 108 2.22 19.77 -3.86
C ASP A 108 2.89 18.80 -4.84
N LEU A 109 2.65 19.02 -6.14
CA LEU A 109 3.19 18.19 -7.21
C LEU A 109 4.73 18.16 -7.24
N ASN A 110 5.39 19.17 -6.65
CA ASN A 110 6.85 19.21 -6.58
C ASN A 110 7.44 18.22 -5.56
N TYR A 111 6.63 17.77 -4.59
CA TYR A 111 7.07 16.90 -3.49
C TYR A 111 6.30 15.57 -3.42
N LEU A 112 5.38 15.34 -4.35
CA LEU A 112 4.52 14.15 -4.32
C LEU A 112 5.25 12.86 -4.71
N TRP A 113 6.41 13.00 -5.36
CA TRP A 113 7.16 11.90 -5.98
C TRP A 113 8.47 11.57 -5.26
N ASP A 114 8.80 12.31 -4.20
CA ASP A 114 10.02 12.13 -3.41
C ASP A 114 9.94 10.94 -2.42
#